data_AF-A0A3C1T628-F1
#
_entry.id   AF-A0A3C1T628-F1
#
_cell.length_a   1.000
_cell.length_b   1.000
_cell.length_c   1.000
_cell.angle_alpha   90.00
_cell.angle_beta   90.00
_cell.angle_gamma   90.00
#
_symmetry.space_group_name_H-M   'P 1'
#
loop_
_entity.id
_entity.type
_entity.pdbx_description
1 polymer ?
#
loop_
_entity_poly.entity_id
_entity_poly.type
_entity_poly.pdbx_seq_one_letter_code
_entity_poly.pdbx_strand_id
1 'polypeptide(L)'
;MEKTFAKVEELADHVKEYVNNRMDSVKLSVAERSSAVLSAIIAMIVVMVVFVFFIVFTGIALAFVFARLTGEYYWGFLIVAGIYLLIGILVWTLRAKLLQLPIMNAILHQLFKDEEATDEED
;
A
#
# COMPACT_ATOMS: atom_id res chain seq x y z
N MET A 1 -51.21 -10.02 24.56
CA MET A 1 -50.40 -9.20 23.62
C MET A 1 -49.37 -8.32 24.31
N GLU A 2 -49.58 -7.88 25.55
CA GLU A 2 -48.68 -6.97 26.28
C GLU A 2 -47.29 -7.58 26.62
N LYS A 3 -47.23 -8.86 27.02
CA LYS A 3 -45.97 -9.55 27.36
C LYS A 3 -45.00 -9.73 26.19
N THR A 4 -45.50 -9.79 24.96
CA THR A 4 -44.69 -9.92 23.74
C THR A 4 -44.00 -8.61 23.38
N PHE A 5 -44.64 -7.46 23.63
CA PHE A 5 -44.01 -6.15 23.41
C PHE A 5 -42.91 -5.89 24.44
N ALA A 6 -43.16 -6.17 25.72
CA ALA A 6 -42.14 -6.03 26.77
C ALA A 6 -40.88 -6.86 26.49
N LYS A 7 -41.05 -8.09 25.98
CA LYS A 7 -39.93 -8.98 25.65
C LYS A 7 -39.14 -8.51 24.42
N VAL A 8 -39.83 -7.92 23.45
CA VAL A 8 -39.21 -7.32 22.26
C VAL A 8 -38.43 -6.05 22.63
N GLU A 9 -38.92 -5.27 23.58
CA GLU A 9 -38.24 -4.08 24.09
C GLU A 9 -36.98 -4.42 24.90
N GLU A 10 -37.05 -5.45 25.76
CA GLU A 10 -35.89 -5.98 26.49
C GLU A 10 -34.81 -6.56 25.54
N LEU A 11 -35.21 -7.28 24.49
CA LEU A 11 -34.32 -7.73 23.43
C LEU A 11 -33.68 -6.57 22.65
N ALA A 12 -34.46 -5.52 22.35
CA ALA A 12 -33.96 -4.35 21.67
C ALA A 12 -32.92 -3.59 22.51
N ASP A 13 -33.14 -3.48 23.83
CA ASP A 13 -32.18 -2.84 24.74
C ASP A 13 -30.89 -3.65 24.87
N HIS A 14 -30.95 -4.98 24.98
CA HIS A 14 -29.75 -5.82 25.00
C HIS A 14 -28.96 -5.76 23.68
N VAL A 15 -29.62 -5.73 22.53
CA VAL A 15 -28.96 -5.54 21.23
C VAL A 15 -28.29 -4.17 21.15
N LYS A 16 -28.95 -3.13 21.67
CA LYS A 16 -28.41 -1.76 21.70
C LYS A 16 -27.18 -1.64 22.60
N GLU A 17 -27.19 -2.29 23.76
CA GLU A 17 -26.06 -2.35 24.68
C GLU A 17 -24.88 -3.14 24.08
N TYR A 18 -25.15 -4.27 23.41
CA TYR A 18 -24.15 -5.07 22.71
C TYR A 18 -23.50 -4.31 21.55
N VAL A 19 -24.32 -3.60 20.76
CA VAL A 19 -23.84 -2.74 19.67
C VAL A 19 -22.98 -1.60 20.22
N ASN A 20 -23.39 -0.95 21.31
CA ASN A 20 -22.63 0.14 21.93
C ASN A 20 -21.25 -0.31 22.45
N ASN A 21 -21.18 -1.43 23.18
CA ASN A 21 -19.90 -1.96 23.70
C ASN A 21 -18.92 -2.35 22.57
N ARG A 22 -19.42 -2.89 21.45
CA ARG A 22 -18.60 -3.21 20.28
C ARG A 22 -18.20 -1.95 19.51
N MET A 23 -19.02 -0.91 19.53
CA MET A 23 -18.76 0.35 18.84
C MET A 23 -17.52 1.08 19.39
N ASP A 24 -17.25 0.99 20.69
CA ASP A 24 -16.08 1.65 21.29
C ASP A 24 -14.78 0.93 20.93
N SER A 25 -14.78 -0.41 20.95
CA SER A 25 -13.64 -1.22 20.51
C SER A 25 -13.37 -1.07 19.01
N VAL A 26 -14.43 -0.92 18.19
CA VAL A 26 -14.32 -0.66 16.75
C VAL A 26 -13.83 0.75 16.47
N LYS A 27 -14.32 1.79 17.17
CA LYS A 27 -13.86 3.17 16.98
C LYS A 27 -12.37 3.32 17.28
N LEU A 28 -11.89 2.73 18.38
CA LEU A 28 -10.49 2.84 18.78
C LEU A 28 -9.58 2.10 17.77
N SER A 29 -9.93 0.86 17.42
CA SER A 29 -9.16 0.08 16.44
C SER A 29 -9.19 0.67 15.02
N VAL A 30 -10.30 1.29 14.62
CA VAL A 30 -10.41 2.04 13.36
C VAL A 30 -9.56 3.30 13.40
N ALA A 31 -9.54 4.05 14.51
CA ALA A 31 -8.69 5.23 14.66
C ALA A 31 -7.19 4.88 14.64
N GLU A 32 -6.77 3.82 15.32
CA GLU A 32 -5.39 3.34 15.31
C GLU A 32 -4.98 2.81 13.93
N ARG A 33 -5.80 1.95 13.30
CA ARG A 33 -5.50 1.41 11.96
C ARG A 33 -5.49 2.50 10.90
N SER A 34 -6.43 3.45 10.94
CA SER A 34 -6.45 4.58 10.00
C SER A 34 -5.24 5.49 10.17
N SER A 35 -4.83 5.75 11.42
CA SER A 35 -3.64 6.55 11.71
C SER A 35 -2.36 5.84 11.27
N ALA A 36 -2.25 4.53 11.49
CA ALA A 36 -1.13 3.72 11.03
C ALA A 36 -1.03 3.72 9.49
N VAL A 37 -2.14 3.49 8.78
CA VAL A 37 -2.18 3.54 7.31
C VAL A 37 -1.81 4.92 6.79
N LEU A 38 -2.35 5.99 7.38
CA LEU A 38 -2.05 7.36 6.98
C LEU A 38 -0.57 7.68 7.19
N SER A 39 0.01 7.30 8.33
CA SER A 39 1.43 7.49 8.61
C SER A 39 2.32 6.73 7.61
N ALA A 40 1.94 5.50 7.25
CA ALA A 40 2.65 4.72 6.25
C ALA A 40 2.57 5.34 4.85
N ILE A 41 1.41 5.86 4.44
CA ILE A 41 1.24 6.56 3.16
C ILE A 41 2.11 7.82 3.13
N ILE A 42 2.09 8.64 4.19
CA ILE A 42 2.91 9.85 4.28
C ILE A 42 4.40 9.49 4.20
N ALA A 43 4.84 8.50 4.98
CA ALA A 43 6.23 8.03 4.94
C ALA A 43 6.62 7.53 3.54
N MET A 44 5.75 6.76 2.89
CA MET A 44 5.96 6.28 1.53
C MET A 44 6.09 7.42 0.52
N ILE A 45 5.24 8.45 0.62
CA ILE A 45 5.31 9.64 -0.23
C ILE A 45 6.64 10.37 -0.03
N VAL A 46 7.05 10.59 1.22
CA VAL A 46 8.34 11.25 1.53
C VAL A 46 9.51 10.49 0.92
N VAL A 47 9.54 9.16 1.11
CA VAL A 47 10.59 8.30 0.53
C VAL A 47 10.56 8.38 -0.99
N MET A 48 9.38 8.32 -1.61
CA MET A 48 9.23 8.40 -3.06
C MET A 48 9.74 9.74 -3.61
N VAL A 49 9.43 10.85 -2.95
CA VAL A 49 9.91 12.19 -3.33
C VAL A 49 11.44 12.27 -3.26
N VAL A 50 12.03 11.81 -2.15
CA VAL A 50 13.50 11.78 -2.00
C VAL A 50 14.15 10.89 -3.06
N PHE A 51 13.54 9.75 -3.35
CA PHE A 51 14.02 8.82 -4.38
C PHE A 51 13.97 9.43 -5.79
N VAL A 52 12.89 10.15 -6.12
CA VAL A 52 12.80 10.90 -7.39
C VAL A 52 13.91 11.93 -7.50
N PHE A 53 14.17 12.71 -6.44
CA PHE A 53 15.29 13.66 -6.44
C PHE A 53 16.63 12.97 -6.65
N PHE A 54 16.88 11.85 -5.98
CA PHE A 54 18.09 11.07 -6.15
C PHE A 54 18.30 10.63 -7.61
N ILE A 55 17.25 10.13 -8.28
CA ILE A 55 17.30 9.75 -9.70
C ILE A 55 17.62 10.97 -10.57
N VAL A 56 16.96 12.10 -10.34
CA VAL A 56 17.18 13.33 -11.13
C VAL A 56 18.63 13.81 -10.99
N PHE A 57 19.14 13.93 -9.77
CA PHE A 57 20.53 14.35 -9.53
C PHE A 57 21.54 13.37 -10.13
N THR A 58 21.29 12.07 -10.01
CA THR A 58 22.13 11.03 -10.63
C THR A 58 22.12 11.15 -12.16
N GLY A 59 20.95 11.38 -12.76
CA GLY A 59 20.82 11.60 -14.20
C GLY A 59 21.60 12.82 -14.68
N ILE A 60 21.52 13.93 -13.95
CA ILE A 60 22.29 15.15 -14.24
C ILE A 60 23.80 14.88 -14.11
N ALA A 61 24.23 14.22 -13.04
CA ALA A 61 25.65 13.88 -12.83
C ALA A 61 26.19 12.99 -13.95
N LEU A 62 25.47 11.93 -14.33
CA LEU A 62 25.83 11.06 -15.44
C LEU A 62 25.88 11.83 -16.77
N ALA A 63 24.90 12.70 -17.02
CA ALA A 63 24.88 13.51 -18.24
C ALA A 63 26.12 14.40 -18.35
N PHE A 64 26.57 15.02 -17.25
CA PHE A 64 27.81 15.80 -17.23
C PHE A 64 29.07 14.95 -17.45
N VAL A 65 29.13 13.74 -16.87
CA VAL A 65 30.25 12.81 -17.09
C VAL A 65 30.35 12.42 -18.56
N PHE A 66 29.23 12.03 -19.17
CA PHE A 66 29.20 11.69 -20.59
C PHE A 66 29.44 12.91 -21.49
N ALA A 67 28.87 14.07 -21.16
CA ALA A 67 29.12 15.31 -21.90
C ALA A 67 30.61 15.70 -21.92
N ARG A 68 31.33 15.49 -20.82
CA ARG A 68 32.79 15.74 -20.76
C ARG A 68 33.58 14.79 -21.66
N LEU A 69 33.11 13.55 -21.85
CA LEU A 69 33.73 12.56 -22.74
C LEU A 69 33.44 12.84 -24.22
N THR A 70 32.22 13.29 -24.54
CA THR A 70 31.78 13.56 -25.92
C THR A 70 32.06 14.99 -26.39
N GLY A 71 32.49 15.89 -25.50
CA GLY A 71 32.76 17.30 -25.78
C GLY A 71 31.52 18.18 -25.89
N GLU A 72 30.34 17.59 -26.14
CA GLU A 72 29.06 18.26 -26.32
C GLU A 72 28.01 17.80 -25.31
N TYR A 73 27.24 18.73 -24.75
CA TYR A 73 26.23 18.44 -23.71
C TYR A 73 25.07 17.57 -24.21
N TYR A 74 24.66 17.74 -25.47
CA TYR A 74 23.54 17.02 -26.08
C TYR A 74 23.74 15.49 -26.03
N TRP A 75 24.95 15.03 -26.31
CA TRP A 75 25.28 13.61 -26.31
C TRP A 75 25.19 13.00 -24.90
N GLY A 76 25.57 13.75 -23.87
CA GLY A 76 25.47 13.31 -22.48
C GLY A 76 24.03 13.04 -22.07
N PHE A 77 23.10 13.94 -22.39
CA PHE A 77 21.68 13.74 -22.10
C PHE A 77 21.06 12.62 -22.95
N LEU A 78 21.46 12.47 -24.21
CA LEU A 78 20.93 11.43 -25.09
C LEU A 78 21.30 10.02 -24.61
N ILE A 79 22.55 9.84 -24.15
CA ILE A 79 23.02 8.56 -23.58
C ILE A 79 22.25 8.25 -22.30
N VAL A 80 22.10 9.23 -21.40
CA VAL A 80 21.35 9.04 -20.14
C VAL A 80 19.88 8.71 -20.40
N ALA A 81 19.24 9.37 -21.39
CA ALA A 81 17.89 9.05 -21.81
C ALA A 81 17.78 7.61 -22.34
N GLY A 82 18.75 7.15 -23.13
CA GLY A 82 18.83 5.77 -23.59
C GLY A 82 18.96 4.76 -22.45
N ILE A 83 19.79 5.05 -21.44
CA ILE A 83 19.94 4.21 -20.24
C ILE A 83 18.61 4.14 -19.48
N TYR A 84 17.93 5.26 -19.27
CA TYR A 84 16.62 5.26 -18.60
C TYR A 84 15.56 4.50 -19.39
N LEU A 85 15.59 4.57 -20.73
CA LEU A 85 14.68 3.80 -21.58
C LEU A 85 14.94 2.29 -21.44
N LEU A 86 16.21 1.87 -21.43
CA LEU A 86 16.58 0.47 -21.20
C LEU A 86 16.15 -0.04 -19.82
N ILE A 87 16.36 0.76 -18.77
CA ILE A 87 15.88 0.45 -17.41
C ILE A 87 14.35 0.33 -17.41
N GLY A 88 13.64 1.24 -18.07
CA GLY A 88 12.18 1.21 -18.20
C GLY A 88 11.67 -0.07 -18.87
N ILE A 89 12.31 -0.50 -19.96
CA ILE A 89 12.00 -1.76 -20.64
C ILE A 89 12.26 -2.95 -19.72
N LEU A 90 13.41 -2.98 -19.05
CA LEU A 90 13.78 -4.06 -18.13
C LEU A 90 12.74 -4.17 -17.00
N VAL A 91 12.38 -3.06 -16.38
CA VAL A 91 11.34 -3.01 -15.35
C VAL A 91 9.99 -3.48 -15.91
N TRP A 92 9.62 -3.07 -17.13
CA TRP A 92 8.38 -3.51 -17.77
C TRP A 92 8.34 -5.03 -17.97
N THR A 93 9.45 -5.64 -18.38
CA THR A 93 9.52 -7.10 -18.56
C THR A 93 9.50 -7.83 -17.21
N LEU A 94 10.19 -7.32 -16.19
CA LEU A 94 10.20 -7.93 -14.87
C LEU A 94 8.95 -7.63 -14.03
N ARG A 95 8.12 -6.65 -14.39
CA ARG A 95 6.92 -6.25 -13.62
C ARG A 95 6.00 -7.42 -13.32
N ALA A 96 5.83 -8.33 -14.28
CA ALA A 96 4.97 -9.50 -14.12
C ALA A 96 5.51 -10.43 -13.02
N LYS A 97 6.82 -10.67 -12.98
CA LYS A 97 7.42 -11.56 -11.98
C LYS A 97 7.65 -10.90 -10.62
N LEU A 98 8.06 -9.62 -10.59
CA LEU A 98 8.41 -8.93 -9.36
C LEU A 98 7.21 -8.40 -8.59
N LEU A 99 6.11 -8.04 -9.27
CA LEU A 99 4.93 -7.47 -8.60
C LEU A 99 3.77 -8.46 -8.51
N GLN A 100 3.47 -9.24 -9.55
CA GLN A 100 2.29 -10.11 -9.49
C GLN A 100 2.45 -11.25 -8.48
N LEU A 101 3.64 -11.87 -8.39
CA LEU A 101 3.88 -12.98 -7.46
C LEU A 101 3.74 -12.58 -5.97
N PRO A 102 4.41 -11.54 -5.45
CA PRO A 102 4.25 -11.17 -4.05
C PRO A 102 2.87 -10.63 -3.73
N ILE A 103 2.24 -9.87 -4.65
CA ILE A 103 0.87 -9.36 -4.44
C ILE A 103 -0.12 -10.52 -4.41
N MET A 104 -0.02 -11.45 -5.36
CA MET A 104 -0.90 -12.62 -5.39
C MET A 104 -0.68 -13.50 -4.16
N ASN A 105 0.57 -13.73 -3.74
CA ASN A 105 0.84 -14.51 -2.53
C ASN A 105 0.35 -13.80 -1.25
N ALA A 106 0.43 -12.47 -1.18
CA ALA A 106 -0.11 -11.69 -0.06
C ALA A 106 -1.64 -11.75 -0.01
N ILE A 107 -2.31 -11.62 -1.17
CA ILE A 107 -3.78 -11.74 -1.26
C ILE A 107 -4.22 -13.16 -0.90
N LEU A 108 -3.56 -14.19 -1.45
CA LEU A 108 -3.86 -15.59 -1.12
C LEU A 108 -3.66 -15.84 0.38
N HIS A 109 -2.58 -15.34 0.99
CA HIS A 109 -2.35 -15.51 2.42
C HIS A 109 -3.40 -14.78 3.28
N GLN A 110 -3.95 -13.66 2.82
CA GLN A 110 -5.05 -12.98 3.53
C GLN A 110 -6.36 -13.75 3.41
N LEU A 111 -6.69 -14.25 2.21
CA LEU A 111 -7.93 -14.98 1.96
C LEU A 111 -7.95 -16.36 2.63
N PHE A 112 -6.87 -17.14 2.54
CA PHE A 112 -6.81 -18.48 3.14
C PHE A 112 -6.61 -18.46 4.65
N LYS A 113 -6.03 -17.40 5.21
CA LYS A 113 -5.94 -17.22 6.66
C LYS A 113 -7.30 -16.92 7.29
N ASP A 114 -8.23 -16.35 6.53
CA ASP A 114 -9.61 -16.13 6.98
C ASP A 114 -10.45 -17.43 6.88
N GLU A 115 -10.15 -18.36 5.97
CA GLU A 115 -10.83 -19.67 5.89
C GLU A 115 -10.44 -20.61 7.03
N GLU A 116 -9.15 -20.75 7.38
CA GLU A 116 -8.71 -21.66 8.46
C GLU A 116 -9.23 -21.25 9.85
N ALA A 117 -9.58 -19.97 10.07
CA ALA A 117 -10.19 -19.52 11.32
C ALA A 117 -11.68 -19.91 11.46
N THR A 118 -12.31 -20.41 10.39
CA THR A 118 -13.73 -20.80 10.37
C THR A 118 -13.94 -22.30 10.58
N ASP A 119 -12.92 -23.12 10.33
CA ASP A 119 -12.98 -24.59 10.45
C ASP A 119 -12.55 -25.10 11.85
N GLU A 120 -12.06 -24.24 12.75
CA GLU A 120 -11.73 -24.60 14.15
C GLU A 120 -12.91 -24.44 15.13
N GLU A 121 -14.07 -23.94 14.70
CA GLU A 121 -15.27 -23.77 15.56
C GLU A 121 -16.43 -24.75 15.28
N ASP A 122 -16.28 -25.71 14.35
CA ASP A 122 -17.25 -26.82 14.15
C ASP A 122 -16.81 -28.15 14.80
#